data_AF-A0A7H0GTI3-F1
#
_entry.id   AF-A0A7H0GTI3-F1
#
_cell.length_a   1.000
_cell.length_b   1.000
_cell.length_c   1.000
_cell.angle_alpha   90.00
_cell.angle_beta   90.00
_cell.angle_gamma   90.00
#
_symmetry.space_group_name_H-M   'P 1'
#
loop_
_entity.id
_entity.type
_entity.pdbx_description
1 polymer ?
#
loop_
_entity_poly.entity_id
_entity_poly.type
_entity_poly.pdbx_seq_one_letter_code
_entity_poly.pdbx_strand_id
1 'polypeptide(L)'
;MKILLRAIVSVLALAPYLLLAEGSRQLTPNRAVNPATNLPYSLTDPRNDRAGFLTHDVNAATGGLNLSLGFLKPLAWGTSDVPFLEDYRLHIRLKAGETLNYGVHRVARIGGGTHANLLLTLRYGAGAGTIVSQNKLLRDPATLSQAGLLTNQAGVIANTAQHEIGPSAAAGDGGYEPLTYTNTTGATHDFYVEFTQEGEFTNKGTQPGFNDLGARNPNFMSAVRSEYDFWDFTVRDAAGQEKPGRLFSKLWSFTTTTSGGTGYENRLSANFALFPLIESPQHRGQYYVKQIELAGIRPLVFYFVSNANGSRSSAATGTTFAERRRSQAGNTGYPEYPNFVNNPDKELWPSAPAPRFVTSQRGFCEGGLGKVAFTTVSDETGTVAILIDLNSNGVQDGDDVLLEQAVVPGANTLVWNGLDRAGKLVAAGLPIKLSFTSQGAPVNFPVYDVEGNSSGLRVQNIRPSVGAIRTTTAFIGTTRGLRRPNRSFSPKPAPLLTWPACALMVLFPAQPPIRECTAGATTATKPATTTR
;
A
#
# COMPACT_ATOMS: atom_id res chain seq x y z
N MET A 1 29.60 -31.68 -38.13
CA MET A 1 28.23 -31.69 -37.59
C MET A 1 28.18 -31.50 -36.06
N LYS A 2 28.96 -30.57 -35.50
CA LYS A 2 28.98 -30.22 -34.06
C LYS A 2 29.19 -28.71 -33.79
N ILE A 3 29.10 -27.88 -34.84
CA ILE A 3 29.34 -26.43 -34.78
C ILE A 3 28.07 -25.63 -35.14
N LEU A 4 27.02 -26.27 -35.68
CA LEU A 4 25.79 -25.59 -36.10
C LEU A 4 24.68 -25.55 -35.01
N LEU A 5 24.90 -26.16 -33.85
CA LEU A 5 23.91 -26.17 -32.75
C LEU A 5 24.14 -25.09 -31.68
N ARG A 6 25.21 -24.28 -31.80
CA ARG A 6 25.52 -23.20 -30.85
C ARG A 6 24.98 -21.82 -31.25
N ALA A 7 24.33 -21.71 -32.41
CA ALA A 7 23.74 -20.46 -32.89
C ALA A 7 22.22 -20.33 -32.63
N ILE A 8 21.57 -21.34 -32.03
CA ILE A 8 20.12 -21.35 -31.76
C ILE A 8 19.77 -21.19 -30.26
N VAL A 9 20.77 -21.10 -29.38
CA VAL A 9 20.56 -20.93 -27.92
C VAL A 9 21.03 -19.56 -27.42
N SER A 10 21.04 -18.56 -28.29
CA SER A 10 21.27 -17.15 -27.92
C SER A 10 20.03 -16.25 -28.08
N VAL A 11 18.84 -16.82 -28.25
CA VAL A 11 17.59 -16.14 -27.88
C VAL A 11 17.35 -16.35 -26.38
N LEU A 12 18.33 -15.93 -25.59
CA LEU A 12 18.20 -15.81 -24.14
C LEU A 12 17.56 -14.46 -23.86
N ALA A 13 16.35 -14.50 -23.30
CA ALA A 13 15.83 -13.45 -22.43
C ALA A 13 15.84 -12.01 -23.00
N LEU A 14 15.18 -11.81 -24.14
CA LEU A 14 14.27 -10.67 -24.17
C LEU A 14 13.17 -11.02 -23.18
N ALA A 15 13.33 -10.62 -21.91
CA ALA A 15 12.17 -10.38 -21.07
C ALA A 15 11.18 -9.64 -21.97
N PRO A 16 9.92 -10.10 -22.13
CA PRO A 16 8.96 -9.30 -22.86
C PRO A 16 9.08 -7.92 -22.24
N TYR A 17 9.38 -6.91 -23.07
CA TYR A 17 9.29 -5.53 -22.65
C TYR A 17 7.94 -5.46 -21.95
N LEU A 18 7.97 -5.44 -20.61
CA LEU A 18 6.79 -5.19 -19.83
C LEU A 18 6.44 -3.79 -20.29
N LEU A 19 5.45 -3.70 -21.17
CA LEU A 19 4.80 -2.46 -21.52
C LEU A 19 4.20 -1.95 -20.20
N LEU A 20 5.04 -1.25 -19.43
CA LEU A 20 4.70 -0.69 -18.14
C LEU A 20 3.88 0.56 -18.43
N ALA A 21 2.58 0.36 -18.51
CA ALA A 21 1.60 1.40 -18.75
C ALA A 21 1.23 2.13 -17.44
N GLU A 22 0.89 3.41 -17.53
CA GLU A 22 0.30 4.17 -16.41
C GLU A 22 -1.21 3.98 -16.42
N GLY A 23 -1.71 2.88 -15.89
CA GLY A 23 -3.12 2.57 -16.09
C GLY A 23 -3.61 1.29 -15.44
N SER A 24 -4.88 0.98 -15.72
CA SER A 24 -5.50 -0.27 -15.31
C SER A 24 -4.87 -1.49 -15.98
N ARG A 25 -4.10 -1.32 -17.07
CA ARG A 25 -3.30 -2.39 -17.68
C ARG A 25 -2.38 -3.10 -16.68
N GLN A 26 -1.88 -2.40 -15.65
CA GLN A 26 -1.00 -2.99 -14.67
C GLN A 26 -1.76 -3.73 -13.56
N LEU A 27 -2.93 -3.23 -13.17
CA LEU A 27 -3.72 -3.75 -12.06
C LEU A 27 -4.72 -4.83 -12.52
N THR A 28 -5.33 -4.62 -13.67
CA THR A 28 -6.41 -5.39 -14.27
C THR A 28 -6.16 -5.57 -15.77
N PRO A 29 -5.11 -6.33 -16.16
CA PRO A 29 -4.67 -6.45 -17.56
C PRO A 29 -5.72 -7.09 -18.49
N ASN A 30 -6.71 -7.80 -17.95
CA ASN A 30 -7.83 -8.38 -18.69
C ASN A 30 -7.43 -9.29 -19.86
N ARG A 31 -6.40 -10.12 -19.67
CA ARG A 31 -5.88 -11.05 -20.69
C ARG A 31 -6.11 -12.51 -20.33
N ALA A 32 -6.37 -12.80 -19.07
CA ALA A 32 -6.47 -14.17 -18.58
C ALA A 32 -7.75 -14.84 -19.06
N VAL A 33 -7.58 -15.85 -19.92
CA VAL A 33 -8.65 -16.71 -20.42
C VAL A 33 -8.58 -18.11 -19.81
N ASN A 34 -9.75 -18.69 -19.56
CA ASN A 34 -9.87 -20.07 -19.13
C ASN A 34 -9.59 -21.00 -20.32
N PRO A 35 -8.55 -21.85 -20.27
CA PRO A 35 -8.19 -22.72 -21.40
C PRO A 35 -9.27 -23.75 -21.75
N ALA A 36 -10.19 -24.05 -20.83
CA ALA A 36 -11.28 -24.98 -21.08
C ALA A 36 -12.45 -24.36 -21.87
N THR A 37 -12.67 -23.05 -21.76
CA THR A 37 -13.82 -22.37 -22.38
C THR A 37 -13.42 -21.30 -23.40
N ASN A 38 -12.14 -20.92 -23.43
CA ASN A 38 -11.63 -19.77 -24.18
C ASN A 38 -12.36 -18.45 -23.86
N LEU A 39 -12.95 -18.36 -22.67
CA LEU A 39 -13.61 -17.16 -22.15
C LEU A 39 -12.80 -16.59 -20.98
N PRO A 40 -12.91 -15.28 -20.70
CA PRO A 40 -12.30 -14.70 -19.51
C PRO A 40 -12.72 -15.42 -18.23
N TYR A 41 -11.80 -15.53 -17.27
CA TYR A 41 -12.15 -16.07 -15.94
C TYR A 41 -13.28 -15.27 -15.28
N SER A 42 -14.19 -15.96 -14.60
CA SER A 42 -15.20 -15.32 -13.74
C SER A 42 -14.52 -14.38 -12.74
N LEU A 43 -15.13 -13.23 -12.40
CA LEU A 43 -14.59 -12.31 -11.39
C LEU A 43 -14.44 -12.95 -10.00
N THR A 44 -15.10 -14.08 -9.75
CA THR A 44 -15.00 -14.86 -8.51
C THR A 44 -13.81 -15.82 -8.49
N ASP A 45 -13.19 -16.10 -9.65
CA ASP A 45 -12.04 -17.00 -9.77
C ASP A 45 -10.76 -16.31 -9.26
N PRO A 46 -9.93 -16.97 -8.44
CA PRO A 46 -8.65 -16.42 -8.00
C PRO A 46 -7.67 -16.07 -9.13
N ARG A 47 -7.87 -16.58 -10.34
CA ARG A 47 -7.07 -16.30 -11.54
C ARG A 47 -7.62 -15.16 -12.39
N ASN A 48 -8.75 -14.56 -12.00
CA ASN A 48 -9.27 -13.40 -12.73
C ASN A 48 -8.24 -12.26 -12.70
N ASP A 49 -8.10 -11.53 -13.79
CA ASP A 49 -7.19 -10.40 -13.91
C ASP A 49 -7.92 -9.13 -14.36
N ARG A 50 -9.22 -9.05 -14.05
CA ARG A 50 -10.14 -8.05 -14.60
C ARG A 50 -10.70 -7.11 -13.54
N ALA A 51 -10.99 -7.62 -12.35
CA ALA A 51 -11.72 -6.83 -11.36
C ALA A 51 -10.80 -5.88 -10.57
N GLY A 52 -11.31 -4.68 -10.29
CA GLY A 52 -10.55 -3.60 -9.67
C GLY A 52 -10.77 -2.26 -10.38
N PHE A 53 -12.02 -2.00 -10.73
CA PHE A 53 -12.40 -0.85 -11.54
C PHE A 53 -12.23 0.42 -10.72
N LEU A 54 -11.77 1.49 -11.37
CA LEU A 54 -11.79 2.82 -10.77
C LEU A 54 -13.24 3.21 -10.49
N THR A 55 -13.52 3.77 -9.32
CA THR A 55 -14.88 4.19 -8.98
C THR A 55 -14.87 5.55 -8.31
N HIS A 56 -15.87 6.37 -8.63
CA HIS A 56 -16.13 7.61 -7.92
C HIS A 56 -17.64 7.82 -7.79
N ASP A 57 -18.06 8.81 -7.00
CA ASP A 57 -19.46 9.02 -6.61
C ASP A 57 -20.08 7.89 -5.78
N VAL A 58 -19.26 7.27 -4.93
CA VAL A 58 -19.72 6.29 -3.93
C VAL A 58 -19.96 7.03 -2.62
N ASN A 59 -21.04 7.82 -2.60
CA ASN A 59 -21.41 8.68 -1.49
C ASN A 59 -22.92 8.54 -1.27
N ALA A 60 -23.33 7.76 -0.26
CA ALA A 60 -24.74 7.63 0.07
C ALA A 60 -25.18 8.86 0.89
N ALA A 61 -26.14 9.63 0.36
CA ALA A 61 -26.79 10.73 1.08
C ALA A 61 -27.57 10.24 2.33
N THR A 62 -27.89 8.95 2.40
CA THR A 62 -28.63 8.34 3.50
C THR A 62 -28.08 6.92 3.73
N GLY A 63 -27.62 6.59 4.94
CA GLY A 63 -27.17 5.22 5.30
C GLY A 63 -25.67 4.99 5.44
N GLY A 64 -24.81 6.00 5.30
CA GLY A 64 -23.52 6.02 6.02
C GLY A 64 -22.28 5.38 5.38
N LEU A 65 -22.23 5.17 4.06
CA LEU A 65 -20.98 4.77 3.38
C LEU A 65 -20.52 5.85 2.39
N ASN A 66 -19.58 6.68 2.85
CA ASN A 66 -18.80 7.60 2.01
C ASN A 66 -17.42 6.97 1.81
N LEU A 67 -17.21 6.34 0.66
CA LEU A 67 -15.99 5.55 0.39
C LEU A 67 -15.08 6.21 -0.63
N SER A 68 -15.64 6.89 -1.63
CA SER A 68 -14.82 7.60 -2.62
C SER A 68 -14.22 8.91 -2.09
N LEU A 69 -14.83 9.51 -1.05
CA LEU A 69 -14.39 10.76 -0.39
C LEU A 69 -14.11 11.94 -1.34
N GLY A 70 -14.57 11.91 -2.59
CA GLY A 70 -14.28 12.95 -3.59
C GLY A 70 -13.09 12.63 -4.49
N PHE A 71 -12.60 11.39 -4.48
CA PHE A 71 -11.68 10.88 -5.49
C PHE A 71 -12.19 11.19 -6.91
N LEU A 72 -11.33 11.77 -7.75
CA LEU A 72 -11.64 12.31 -9.09
C LEU A 72 -12.66 13.45 -9.12
N LYS A 73 -13.04 14.07 -8.01
CA LYS A 73 -13.96 15.21 -8.00
C LYS A 73 -13.24 16.54 -7.83
N PRO A 74 -13.85 17.65 -8.29
CA PRO A 74 -13.28 18.97 -8.09
C PRO A 74 -13.27 19.38 -6.62
N LEU A 75 -12.43 20.36 -6.26
CA LEU A 75 -12.35 20.92 -4.90
C LEU A 75 -13.71 21.36 -4.34
N ALA A 76 -14.60 21.84 -5.22
CA ALA A 76 -15.96 22.28 -4.87
C ALA A 76 -16.91 21.11 -4.50
N TRP A 77 -16.45 19.87 -4.65
CA TRP A 77 -17.13 18.68 -4.19
C TRP A 77 -16.92 18.48 -2.69
N GLY A 78 -17.87 17.83 -2.03
CA GLY A 78 -17.81 17.53 -0.59
C GLY A 78 -19.11 17.90 0.14
N THR A 79 -19.39 17.22 1.23
CA THR A 79 -20.53 17.52 2.13
C THR A 79 -20.03 18.23 3.39
N SER A 80 -20.91 18.65 4.30
CA SER A 80 -20.48 19.18 5.61
C SER A 80 -19.76 18.12 6.42
N ASP A 81 -20.20 16.88 6.23
CA ASP A 81 -19.81 15.74 7.04
C ASP A 81 -18.58 15.03 6.44
N VAL A 82 -18.34 15.22 5.14
CA VAL A 82 -17.17 14.71 4.41
C VAL A 82 -16.63 15.82 3.50
N PRO A 83 -15.77 16.71 4.03
CA PRO A 83 -15.12 17.72 3.21
C PRO A 83 -14.12 17.05 2.25
N PHE A 84 -13.98 17.61 1.06
CA PHE A 84 -12.92 17.21 0.14
C PHE A 84 -11.55 17.62 0.71
N LEU A 85 -10.57 16.74 0.56
CA LEU A 85 -9.16 17.01 0.82
C LEU A 85 -8.37 16.86 -0.47
N GLU A 86 -7.37 17.72 -0.68
CA GLU A 86 -6.50 17.65 -1.87
C GLU A 86 -5.77 16.31 -1.99
N ASP A 87 -5.52 15.63 -0.86
CA ASP A 87 -4.92 14.30 -0.80
C ASP A 87 -5.75 13.20 -1.50
N TYR A 88 -7.00 13.49 -1.88
CA TYR A 88 -7.86 12.56 -2.63
C TYR A 88 -7.68 12.65 -4.15
N ARG A 89 -6.79 13.52 -4.65
CA ARG A 89 -6.58 13.70 -6.09
C ARG A 89 -5.77 12.57 -6.71
N LEU A 90 -6.15 12.22 -7.94
CA LEU A 90 -5.32 11.40 -8.82
C LEU A 90 -4.31 12.30 -9.53
N HIS A 91 -3.03 12.12 -9.23
CA HIS A 91 -1.93 12.93 -9.73
C HIS A 91 -1.12 12.24 -10.82
N ILE A 92 -0.65 13.04 -11.78
CA ILE A 92 0.25 12.65 -12.86
C ILE A 92 1.44 13.62 -12.87
N ARG A 93 2.66 13.12 -12.65
CA ARG A 93 3.86 13.97 -12.72
C ARG A 93 4.44 14.06 -14.13
N LEU A 94 4.46 15.28 -14.68
CA LEU A 94 5.04 15.59 -16.00
C LEU A 94 6.22 16.55 -15.85
N LYS A 95 7.37 16.22 -16.43
CA LYS A 95 8.48 17.16 -16.70
C LYS A 95 8.07 18.11 -17.83
N ALA A 96 8.75 19.25 -17.95
CA ALA A 96 8.54 20.15 -19.08
C ALA A 96 8.80 19.41 -20.40
N GLY A 97 7.87 19.54 -21.36
CA GLY A 97 7.93 18.88 -22.67
C GLY A 97 7.48 17.41 -22.70
N GLU A 98 7.16 16.79 -21.57
CA GLU A 98 6.52 15.47 -21.57
C GLU A 98 5.03 15.58 -21.95
N THR A 99 4.50 14.54 -22.60
CA THR A 99 3.11 14.46 -23.06
C THR A 99 2.35 13.39 -22.29
N LEU A 100 1.24 13.77 -21.68
CA LEU A 100 0.23 12.86 -21.15
C LEU A 100 -0.69 12.39 -22.28
N ASN A 101 -0.84 11.08 -22.42
CA ASN A 101 -1.82 10.41 -23.25
C ASN A 101 -2.82 9.71 -22.33
N TYR A 102 -4.11 9.98 -22.48
CA TYR A 102 -5.09 9.48 -21.54
C TYR A 102 -6.42 9.12 -22.17
N GLY A 103 -7.10 8.17 -21.54
CA GLY A 103 -8.39 7.67 -21.98
C GLY A 103 -9.00 6.72 -20.97
N VAL A 104 -10.29 6.47 -21.12
CA VAL A 104 -11.07 5.63 -20.20
C VAL A 104 -12.13 4.82 -20.94
N HIS A 105 -12.59 3.77 -20.29
CA HIS A 105 -13.80 3.03 -20.63
C HIS A 105 -14.72 3.06 -19.42
N ARG A 106 -15.96 3.52 -19.60
CA ARG A 106 -16.96 3.60 -18.52
C ARG A 106 -17.94 2.45 -18.67
N VAL A 107 -18.16 1.69 -17.60
CA VAL A 107 -19.04 0.51 -17.61
C VAL A 107 -20.35 0.77 -16.88
N ALA A 108 -21.39 0.03 -17.30
CA ALA A 108 -22.69 0.07 -16.65
C ALA A 108 -22.65 -0.64 -15.29
N ARG A 109 -23.29 -0.03 -14.29
CA ARG A 109 -23.56 -0.63 -12.99
C ARG A 109 -24.98 -1.18 -12.94
N ILE A 110 -25.18 -2.29 -12.24
CA ILE A 110 -26.51 -2.80 -11.87
C ILE A 110 -27.16 -1.83 -10.85
N GLY A 111 -28.32 -1.26 -11.21
CA GLY A 111 -29.14 -0.43 -10.31
C GLY A 111 -28.79 1.06 -10.21
N GLY A 112 -28.29 1.68 -11.30
CA GLY A 112 -27.91 3.10 -11.34
C GLY A 112 -28.85 4.01 -12.15
N GLY A 113 -28.81 5.31 -11.85
CA GLY A 113 -29.46 6.36 -12.65
C GLY A 113 -28.80 6.55 -14.02
N THR A 114 -29.41 7.38 -14.88
CA THR A 114 -28.89 7.66 -16.23
C THR A 114 -27.65 8.55 -16.18
N HIS A 115 -26.56 8.12 -16.80
CA HIS A 115 -25.33 8.92 -16.91
C HIS A 115 -25.44 9.97 -18.03
N ALA A 116 -24.71 11.07 -17.87
CA ALA A 116 -24.50 12.08 -18.90
C ALA A 116 -23.11 11.92 -19.57
N ASN A 117 -22.79 12.84 -20.49
CA ASN A 117 -21.46 12.92 -21.10
C ASN A 117 -20.40 13.12 -20.00
N LEU A 118 -19.24 12.50 -20.14
CA LEU A 118 -18.15 12.60 -19.17
C LEU A 118 -17.26 13.78 -19.53
N LEU A 119 -16.92 14.61 -18.55
CA LEU A 119 -15.97 15.69 -18.66
C LEU A 119 -14.70 15.31 -17.89
N LEU A 120 -13.58 15.35 -18.59
CA LEU A 120 -12.25 15.11 -18.04
C LEU A 120 -11.50 16.44 -18.01
N THR A 121 -11.34 17.02 -16.83
CA THR A 121 -10.65 18.30 -16.63
C THR A 121 -9.27 18.05 -16.04
N LEU A 122 -8.23 18.48 -16.75
CA LEU A 122 -6.83 18.39 -16.33
C LEU A 122 -6.39 19.73 -15.75
N ARG A 123 -5.79 19.67 -14.56
CA ARG A 123 -5.32 20.85 -13.81
C ARG A 123 -3.92 20.65 -13.25
N TYR A 124 -3.29 21.73 -12.81
CA TYR A 124 -2.11 21.70 -11.95
C TYR A 124 -2.17 22.81 -10.89
N GLY A 125 -1.34 22.68 -9.85
CA GLY A 125 -1.26 23.64 -8.74
C GLY A 125 -2.10 23.24 -7.52
N ALA A 126 -2.12 24.12 -6.51
CA ALA A 126 -2.87 23.93 -5.27
C ALA A 126 -4.28 24.51 -5.35
N GLY A 127 -5.15 24.17 -4.39
CA GLY A 127 -6.52 24.65 -4.34
C GLY A 127 -7.28 24.26 -5.60
N ALA A 128 -8.05 25.17 -6.19
CA ALA A 128 -8.78 24.90 -7.43
C ALA A 128 -7.86 24.63 -8.65
N GLY A 129 -6.58 25.01 -8.55
CA GLY A 129 -5.58 24.87 -9.62
C GLY A 129 -5.90 25.62 -10.90
N THR A 130 -5.01 25.46 -11.88
CA THR A 130 -5.13 26.03 -13.22
C THR A 130 -5.58 24.94 -14.19
N ILE A 131 -6.67 25.19 -14.94
CA ILE A 131 -7.12 24.29 -16.01
C ILE A 131 -6.15 24.40 -17.19
N VAL A 132 -5.71 23.26 -17.70
CA VAL A 132 -4.85 23.18 -18.90
C VAL A 132 -5.50 22.40 -20.03
N SER A 133 -6.48 21.57 -19.74
CA SER A 133 -7.28 20.86 -20.72
C SER A 133 -8.64 20.49 -20.14
N GLN A 134 -9.67 20.48 -20.97
CA GLN A 134 -10.97 19.92 -20.65
C GLN A 134 -11.52 19.21 -21.88
N ASN A 135 -11.86 17.93 -21.72
CA ASN A 135 -12.34 17.10 -22.81
C ASN A 135 -13.70 16.51 -22.46
N LYS A 136 -14.63 16.56 -23.43
CA LYS A 136 -15.95 15.93 -23.33
C LYS A 136 -15.94 14.61 -24.08
N LEU A 137 -16.22 13.52 -23.37
CA LEU A 137 -16.49 12.22 -23.95
C LEU A 137 -17.99 11.98 -24.01
N LEU A 138 -18.49 11.75 -25.22
CA LEU A 138 -19.90 11.52 -25.47
C LEU A 138 -20.31 10.15 -24.93
N ARG A 139 -21.44 10.10 -24.22
CA ARG A 139 -22.03 8.83 -23.76
C ARG A 139 -22.69 8.10 -24.91
N ASP A 140 -22.75 6.77 -24.81
CA ASP A 140 -23.52 5.94 -25.73
C ASP A 140 -24.98 5.80 -25.25
N PRO A 141 -25.96 6.43 -25.94
CA PRO A 141 -27.36 6.37 -25.54
C PRO A 141 -27.96 4.96 -25.69
N ALA A 142 -27.32 4.05 -26.42
CA ALA A 142 -27.79 2.68 -26.61
C ALA A 142 -27.43 1.76 -25.43
N THR A 143 -26.51 2.17 -24.56
CA THR A 143 -26.11 1.36 -23.40
C THR A 143 -27.10 1.48 -22.25
N LEU A 144 -27.15 0.46 -21.39
CA LEU A 144 -27.98 0.47 -20.19
C LEU A 144 -27.63 1.69 -19.32
N SER A 145 -28.65 2.45 -18.91
CA SER A 145 -28.52 3.71 -18.18
C SER A 145 -27.62 4.75 -18.87
N GLN A 146 -27.35 4.61 -20.18
CA GLN A 146 -26.45 5.47 -20.94
C GLN A 146 -25.04 5.55 -20.32
N ALA A 147 -24.63 4.49 -19.63
CA ALA A 147 -23.40 4.44 -18.84
C ALA A 147 -22.15 4.30 -19.72
N GLY A 148 -22.24 3.64 -20.87
CA GLY A 148 -21.13 3.52 -21.80
C GLY A 148 -20.74 4.85 -22.43
N LEU A 149 -19.52 4.92 -22.96
CA LEU A 149 -19.06 6.01 -23.82
C LEU A 149 -19.14 5.55 -25.28
N LEU A 150 -19.46 6.48 -26.21
CA LEU A 150 -19.45 6.15 -27.64
C LEU A 150 -18.07 5.66 -28.04
N THR A 151 -18.03 4.54 -28.74
CA THR A 151 -16.79 4.05 -29.35
C THR A 151 -16.40 4.92 -30.55
N ASN A 152 -15.14 4.88 -30.97
CA ASN A 152 -14.59 5.69 -32.06
C ASN A 152 -14.54 7.20 -31.78
N GLN A 153 -14.20 7.59 -30.55
CA GLN A 153 -13.82 8.96 -30.22
C GLN A 153 -12.50 8.95 -29.44
N ALA A 154 -11.70 10.01 -29.60
CA ALA A 154 -10.47 10.18 -28.84
C ALA A 154 -10.75 10.12 -27.32
N GLY A 155 -9.90 9.41 -26.59
CA GLY A 155 -10.03 9.20 -25.15
C GLY A 155 -10.92 8.05 -24.72
N VAL A 156 -11.53 7.30 -25.65
CA VAL A 156 -12.33 6.11 -25.31
C VAL A 156 -11.57 4.83 -25.66
N ILE A 157 -11.35 4.00 -24.64
CA ILE A 157 -10.76 2.66 -24.79
C ILE A 157 -11.91 1.69 -25.05
N ALA A 158 -12.13 1.29 -26.30
CA ALA A 158 -13.34 0.57 -26.70
C ALA A 158 -13.36 -0.90 -26.29
N ASN A 159 -12.19 -1.53 -26.14
CA ASN A 159 -12.09 -2.97 -25.88
C ASN A 159 -10.75 -3.35 -25.26
N THR A 160 -10.66 -4.62 -24.84
CA THR A 160 -9.45 -5.21 -24.28
C THR A 160 -8.24 -5.10 -25.20
N ALA A 161 -8.37 -5.29 -26.52
CA ALA A 161 -7.21 -5.23 -27.42
C ALA A 161 -6.58 -3.83 -27.45
N GLN A 162 -7.41 -2.78 -27.52
CA GLN A 162 -6.95 -1.40 -27.40
C GLN A 162 -6.37 -1.11 -26.01
N HIS A 163 -7.00 -1.63 -24.95
CA HIS A 163 -6.49 -1.51 -23.59
C HIS A 163 -5.10 -2.13 -23.47
N GLU A 164 -4.88 -3.32 -24.02
CA GLU A 164 -3.60 -4.03 -23.96
C GLU A 164 -2.46 -3.29 -24.68
N ILE A 165 -2.75 -2.72 -25.85
CA ILE A 165 -1.78 -1.98 -26.67
C ILE A 165 -1.52 -0.60 -26.06
N GLY A 166 -2.55 0.07 -25.57
CA GLY A 166 -2.47 1.41 -25.00
C GLY A 166 -2.74 2.54 -26.00
N PRO A 167 -2.27 3.77 -25.70
CA PRO A 167 -2.40 4.91 -26.58
C PRO A 167 -1.70 4.63 -27.91
N SER A 168 -2.44 4.81 -29.00
CA SER A 168 -1.91 4.68 -30.36
C SER A 168 -0.80 5.71 -30.58
N ALA A 169 0.37 5.26 -31.03
CA ALA A 169 1.47 6.12 -31.46
C ALA A 169 1.39 6.46 -32.96
N ALA A 170 0.71 5.63 -33.74
CA ALA A 170 0.46 5.84 -35.15
C ALA A 170 -0.86 5.19 -35.58
N ALA A 171 -1.57 5.85 -36.50
CA ALA A 171 -2.84 5.34 -37.02
C ALA A 171 -2.71 3.88 -37.50
N GLY A 172 -3.55 3.00 -36.95
CA GLY A 172 -3.61 1.58 -37.32
C GLY A 172 -2.74 0.63 -36.50
N ASP A 173 -2.04 1.09 -35.46
CA ASP A 173 -1.27 0.21 -34.56
C ASP A 173 -2.13 -0.67 -33.62
N GLY A 174 -3.45 -0.49 -33.66
CA GLY A 174 -4.43 -1.25 -32.87
C GLY A 174 -4.69 -0.69 -31.46
N GLY A 175 -3.97 0.36 -31.05
CA GLY A 175 -4.23 1.09 -29.81
C GLY A 175 -5.51 1.95 -29.88
N TYR A 176 -5.88 2.57 -28.75
CA TYR A 176 -6.94 3.58 -28.75
C TYR A 176 -6.37 4.96 -29.13
N GLU A 177 -7.18 5.81 -29.74
CA GLU A 177 -6.82 7.21 -29.97
C GLU A 177 -6.89 7.98 -28.65
N PRO A 178 -5.79 8.52 -28.11
CA PRO A 178 -5.80 9.15 -26.79
C PRO A 178 -6.20 10.62 -26.84
N LEU A 179 -6.70 11.13 -25.70
CA LEU A 179 -6.59 12.55 -25.41
C LEU A 179 -5.13 12.87 -25.08
N THR A 180 -4.65 14.04 -25.49
CA THR A 180 -3.24 14.41 -25.29
C THR A 180 -3.10 15.78 -24.63
N TYR A 181 -2.07 15.92 -23.81
CA TYR A 181 -1.64 17.21 -23.26
C TYR A 181 -0.13 17.22 -23.08
N THR A 182 0.56 18.21 -23.64
CA THR A 182 2.00 18.41 -23.45
C THR A 182 2.23 19.46 -22.38
N ASN A 183 3.09 19.18 -21.41
CA ASN A 183 3.43 20.13 -20.36
C ASN A 183 4.32 21.27 -20.91
N THR A 184 3.68 22.39 -21.24
CA THR A 184 4.32 23.60 -21.78
C THR A 184 4.61 24.68 -20.75
N THR A 185 4.40 24.40 -19.45
CA THR A 185 4.56 25.37 -18.35
C THR A 185 6.02 25.78 -18.09
N GLY A 186 6.99 25.08 -18.67
CA GLY A 186 8.42 25.32 -18.45
C GLY A 186 8.98 24.69 -17.17
N ALA A 187 8.17 24.00 -16.36
CA ALA A 187 8.61 23.33 -15.14
C ALA A 187 7.96 21.94 -14.96
N THR A 188 8.52 21.13 -14.07
CA THR A 188 7.91 19.87 -13.64
C THR A 188 6.74 20.16 -12.70
N HIS A 189 5.57 19.56 -12.98
CA HIS A 189 4.39 19.70 -12.13
C HIS A 189 3.71 18.35 -11.88
N ASP A 190 3.00 18.30 -10.76
CA ASP A 190 1.93 17.33 -10.54
C ASP A 190 0.64 17.90 -11.12
N PHE A 191 0.21 17.30 -12.21
CA PHE A 191 -1.12 17.51 -12.76
C PHE A 191 -2.10 16.62 -12.01
N TYR A 192 -3.38 16.96 -12.03
CA TYR A 192 -4.44 16.10 -11.53
C TYR A 192 -5.66 16.16 -12.43
N VAL A 193 -6.40 15.06 -12.47
CA VAL A 193 -7.57 14.89 -13.32
C VAL A 193 -8.84 14.84 -12.50
N GLU A 194 -9.87 15.55 -12.97
CA GLU A 194 -11.20 15.59 -12.40
C GLU A 194 -12.20 15.01 -13.40
N PHE A 195 -13.15 14.24 -12.90
CA PHE A 195 -14.20 13.55 -13.63
C PHE A 195 -15.54 14.11 -13.17
N THR A 196 -16.24 14.80 -14.07
CA THR A 196 -17.60 15.29 -13.84
C THR A 196 -18.52 14.85 -14.96
N GLN A 197 -19.82 14.90 -14.71
CA GLN A 197 -20.81 14.66 -15.76
C GLN A 197 -21.38 16.00 -16.26
N GLU A 198 -21.70 16.08 -17.55
CA GLU A 198 -22.34 17.26 -18.13
C GLU A 198 -23.65 17.55 -17.38
N GLY A 199 -23.75 18.75 -16.80
CA GLY A 199 -24.87 19.18 -15.96
C GLY A 199 -24.78 18.80 -14.47
N GLU A 200 -23.71 18.15 -14.03
CA GLU A 200 -23.43 17.90 -12.60
C GLU A 200 -23.14 19.21 -11.85
N PHE A 201 -23.75 19.39 -10.67
CA PHE A 201 -23.54 20.57 -9.82
C PHE A 201 -23.45 20.22 -8.33
N THR A 202 -22.79 21.06 -7.52
CA THR A 202 -22.75 20.94 -6.06
C THR A 202 -23.29 22.22 -5.40
N ASN A 203 -24.08 22.08 -4.32
CA ASN A 203 -24.60 23.22 -3.54
C ASN A 203 -23.52 23.94 -2.70
N LYS A 204 -22.27 23.45 -2.73
CA LYS A 204 -21.12 23.99 -2.00
C LYS A 204 -20.13 24.75 -2.89
N GLY A 205 -20.30 24.73 -4.20
CA GLY A 205 -19.47 25.51 -5.11
C GLY A 205 -19.82 27.00 -5.02
N THR A 206 -19.02 27.78 -4.32
CA THR A 206 -19.06 29.27 -4.34
C THR A 206 -18.13 29.85 -5.41
N GLN A 207 -17.91 29.15 -6.51
CA GLN A 207 -17.16 29.66 -7.66
C GLN A 207 -18.17 30.20 -8.69
N PRO A 208 -18.32 31.54 -8.84
CA PRO A 208 -18.97 32.10 -10.01
C PRO A 208 -18.19 31.63 -11.24
N GLY A 209 -18.81 30.85 -12.12
CA GLY A 209 -18.15 30.33 -13.33
C GLY A 209 -17.70 28.87 -13.28
N PHE A 210 -17.95 28.12 -12.20
CA PHE A 210 -17.83 26.65 -12.24
C PHE A 210 -19.12 26.04 -12.79
N ASN A 211 -19.26 26.20 -14.09
CA ASN A 211 -20.35 25.66 -14.90
C ASN A 211 -19.70 24.91 -16.05
N ASP A 212 -19.18 23.70 -15.75
CA ASP A 212 -18.63 22.79 -16.76
C ASP A 212 -19.79 22.21 -17.59
N LEU A 213 -20.24 23.09 -18.50
CA LEU A 213 -21.16 22.95 -19.65
C LEU A 213 -22.67 22.94 -19.34
N GLY A 214 -23.27 24.12 -19.45
CA GLY A 214 -24.72 24.35 -19.55
C GLY A 214 -25.38 24.92 -18.29
N ALA A 215 -26.51 25.59 -18.41
CA ALA A 215 -27.31 26.02 -17.26
C ALA A 215 -27.58 24.83 -16.32
N ARG A 216 -27.63 25.07 -15.00
CA ARG A 216 -28.02 24.07 -13.99
C ARG A 216 -29.13 23.19 -14.55
N ASN A 217 -28.85 21.91 -14.79
CA ASN A 217 -29.88 20.98 -15.21
C ASN A 217 -30.74 20.65 -13.99
N PRO A 218 -31.99 21.15 -13.89
CA PRO A 218 -32.83 20.90 -12.72
C PRO A 218 -33.16 19.40 -12.55
N ASN A 219 -32.93 18.58 -13.58
CA ASN A 219 -33.19 17.15 -13.58
C ASN A 219 -31.97 16.30 -13.16
N PHE A 220 -30.77 16.88 -13.00
CA PHE A 220 -29.60 16.15 -12.48
C PHE A 220 -29.58 16.25 -10.95
N MET A 221 -30.32 15.36 -10.29
CA MET A 221 -30.59 15.48 -8.84
C MET A 221 -29.50 14.89 -7.94
N SER A 222 -28.54 14.11 -8.47
CA SER A 222 -27.38 13.63 -7.71
C SER A 222 -26.28 13.05 -8.60
N ALA A 223 -25.06 13.02 -8.06
CA ALA A 223 -23.92 12.36 -8.68
C ALA A 223 -24.20 10.85 -8.86
N VAL A 224 -24.04 10.34 -10.09
CA VAL A 224 -24.26 8.93 -10.40
C VAL A 224 -22.91 8.21 -10.33
N ARG A 225 -22.81 7.22 -9.41
CA ARG A 225 -21.65 6.32 -9.32
C ARG A 225 -21.22 5.86 -10.71
N SER A 226 -19.95 6.10 -11.03
CA SER A 226 -19.35 5.70 -12.30
C SER A 226 -18.16 4.78 -12.05
N GLU A 227 -18.05 3.76 -12.89
CA GLU A 227 -17.04 2.71 -12.80
C GLU A 227 -16.26 2.63 -14.11
N TYR A 228 -14.94 2.45 -14.00
CA TYR A 228 -14.03 2.39 -15.15
C TYR A 228 -13.12 1.18 -15.04
N ASP A 229 -13.31 0.20 -15.92
CA ASP A 229 -12.50 -1.02 -16.03
C ASP A 229 -11.21 -0.77 -16.81
N PHE A 230 -11.28 0.04 -17.88
CA PHE A 230 -10.09 0.54 -18.59
C PHE A 230 -9.86 2.01 -18.29
N TRP A 231 -8.64 2.32 -17.91
CA TRP A 231 -8.18 3.70 -17.75
C TRP A 231 -6.67 3.74 -17.96
N ASP A 232 -6.21 4.82 -18.58
CA ASP A 232 -4.82 5.00 -18.99
C ASP A 232 -4.46 6.49 -18.91
N PHE A 233 -3.29 6.75 -18.34
CA PHE A 233 -2.67 8.06 -18.12
C PHE A 233 -1.18 8.00 -18.49
N THR A 234 -0.84 7.31 -19.57
CA THR A 234 0.52 7.11 -20.07
C THR A 234 1.24 8.43 -20.33
N VAL A 235 2.38 8.60 -19.67
CA VAL A 235 3.30 9.71 -19.91
C VAL A 235 4.34 9.28 -20.95
N ARG A 236 4.60 10.13 -21.94
CA ARG A 236 5.68 9.95 -22.92
C ARG A 236 6.64 11.14 -22.88
N ASP A 237 7.94 10.87 -23.04
CA ASP A 237 8.93 11.93 -23.23
C ASP A 237 8.90 12.51 -24.65
N ALA A 238 9.75 13.52 -24.89
CA ALA A 238 9.87 14.17 -26.19
C ALA A 238 10.34 13.22 -27.31
N ALA A 239 10.93 12.06 -26.98
CA ALA A 239 11.30 11.01 -27.92
C ALA A 239 10.18 9.97 -28.11
N GLY A 240 9.00 10.20 -27.52
CA GLY A 240 7.84 9.32 -27.61
C GLY A 240 7.92 8.08 -26.71
N GLN A 241 8.92 7.99 -25.82
CA GLN A 241 9.12 6.83 -24.94
C GLN A 241 8.24 6.94 -23.70
N GLU A 242 7.54 5.85 -23.37
CA GLU A 242 6.72 5.79 -22.15
C GLU A 242 7.56 5.93 -20.88
N LYS A 243 7.04 6.67 -19.91
CA LYS A 243 7.63 6.91 -18.59
C LYS A 243 6.72 6.36 -17.50
N PRO A 244 7.01 5.16 -16.98
CA PRO A 244 6.25 4.59 -15.87
C PRO A 244 6.64 5.22 -14.51
N GLY A 245 5.85 4.94 -13.48
CA GLY A 245 6.00 5.47 -12.14
C GLY A 245 5.61 6.94 -11.98
N ARG A 246 4.70 7.49 -12.79
CA ARG A 246 4.24 8.89 -12.82
C ARG A 246 2.83 9.09 -12.27
N LEU A 247 1.98 8.06 -12.27
CA LEU A 247 0.61 8.12 -11.76
C LEU A 247 0.53 7.70 -10.30
N PHE A 248 -0.04 8.54 -9.45
CA PHE A 248 -0.20 8.26 -8.03
C PHE A 248 -1.42 8.95 -7.42
N SER A 249 -1.90 8.39 -6.31
CA SER A 249 -2.83 9.06 -5.41
C SER A 249 -2.53 8.65 -3.98
N LYS A 250 -2.80 9.51 -3.00
CA LYS A 250 -2.75 9.09 -1.60
C LYS A 250 -4.01 8.34 -1.18
N LEU A 251 -5.13 8.57 -1.88
CA LEU A 251 -6.37 7.81 -1.76
C LEU A 251 -6.83 7.31 -3.12
N TRP A 252 -6.90 5.99 -3.27
CA TRP A 252 -7.52 5.37 -4.43
C TRP A 252 -8.90 4.85 -4.08
N SER A 253 -9.85 4.91 -5.01
CA SER A 253 -11.16 4.27 -4.85
C SER A 253 -11.40 3.26 -5.97
N PHE A 254 -11.73 2.02 -5.57
CA PHE A 254 -11.91 0.90 -6.48
C PHE A 254 -13.15 0.05 -6.13
N THR A 255 -13.57 -0.77 -7.09
CA THR A 255 -14.68 -1.72 -6.93
C THR A 255 -14.44 -3.00 -7.71
N THR A 256 -14.92 -4.14 -7.21
CA THR A 256 -15.06 -5.37 -8.00
C THR A 256 -16.46 -5.57 -8.56
N THR A 257 -17.28 -4.50 -8.52
CA THR A 257 -18.72 -4.50 -8.80
C THR A 257 -19.53 -5.50 -7.96
N THR A 258 -20.86 -5.50 -8.13
CA THR A 258 -21.75 -6.41 -7.40
C THR A 258 -21.65 -7.83 -7.95
N SER A 259 -21.39 -8.83 -7.10
CA SER A 259 -21.52 -10.24 -7.48
C SER A 259 -22.98 -10.67 -7.55
N GLY A 260 -23.35 -11.61 -8.42
CA GLY A 260 -24.74 -12.10 -8.59
C GLY A 260 -25.35 -12.90 -7.42
N GLY A 261 -24.94 -12.66 -6.17
CA GLY A 261 -25.40 -13.33 -4.95
C GLY A 261 -25.14 -12.49 -3.69
N THR A 262 -25.54 -12.98 -2.52
CA THR A 262 -25.49 -12.23 -1.24
C THR A 262 -24.12 -12.20 -0.55
N GLY A 263 -23.09 -12.85 -1.12
CA GLY A 263 -21.79 -13.07 -0.48
C GLY A 263 -20.65 -12.16 -0.94
N TYR A 264 -20.89 -11.20 -1.84
CA TYR A 264 -19.87 -10.31 -2.41
C TYR A 264 -18.61 -11.06 -2.88
N GLU A 265 -18.80 -12.00 -3.80
CA GLU A 265 -17.78 -13.01 -4.13
C GLU A 265 -16.75 -12.57 -5.18
N ASN A 266 -16.96 -11.44 -5.84
CA ASN A 266 -16.02 -10.91 -6.83
C ASN A 266 -14.71 -10.54 -6.16
N ARG A 267 -13.59 -10.85 -6.81
CA ARG A 267 -12.23 -10.70 -6.27
C ARG A 267 -11.45 -9.69 -7.09
N LEU A 268 -10.66 -8.86 -6.42
CA LEU A 268 -9.64 -8.07 -7.09
C LEU A 268 -8.72 -8.98 -7.91
N SER A 269 -8.33 -8.48 -9.07
CA SER A 269 -7.43 -9.10 -10.03
C SER A 269 -6.23 -9.76 -9.36
N ALA A 270 -5.80 -10.90 -9.90
CA ALA A 270 -4.58 -11.61 -9.52
C ALA A 270 -3.30 -10.73 -9.65
N ASN A 271 -3.37 -9.65 -10.42
CA ASN A 271 -2.29 -8.70 -10.66
C ASN A 271 -2.40 -7.43 -9.80
N PHE A 272 -3.44 -7.30 -8.96
CA PHE A 272 -3.74 -6.04 -8.30
C PHE A 272 -2.72 -5.71 -7.20
N ALA A 273 -1.80 -4.79 -7.49
CA ALA A 273 -0.77 -4.36 -6.55
C ALA A 273 -0.48 -2.85 -6.65
N LEU A 274 -0.26 -2.21 -5.51
CA LEU A 274 0.08 -0.79 -5.42
C LEU A 274 1.45 -0.58 -4.79
N PHE A 275 2.07 0.55 -5.09
CA PHE A 275 3.42 0.89 -4.69
C PHE A 275 3.45 2.16 -3.84
N PRO A 276 3.32 2.05 -2.50
CA PRO A 276 3.52 3.18 -1.61
C PRO A 276 4.95 3.73 -1.71
N LEU A 277 5.05 5.05 -1.76
CA LEU A 277 6.29 5.80 -1.71
C LEU A 277 6.47 6.38 -0.31
N ILE A 278 7.48 5.92 0.42
CA ILE A 278 7.75 6.33 1.80
C ILE A 278 9.05 7.13 1.82
N GLU A 279 9.00 8.39 2.24
CA GLU A 279 10.21 9.22 2.39
C GLU A 279 11.04 8.70 3.56
N SER A 280 12.37 8.67 3.38
CA SER A 280 13.30 8.40 4.46
C SER A 280 13.34 9.58 5.42
N PRO A 281 13.07 9.38 6.73
CA PRO A 281 13.27 10.43 7.74
C PRO A 281 14.71 10.97 7.80
N GLN A 282 15.71 10.16 7.44
CA GLN A 282 17.14 10.52 7.52
C GLN A 282 17.73 11.04 6.20
N HIS A 283 17.17 10.63 5.07
CA HIS A 283 17.60 11.00 3.74
C HIS A 283 16.45 11.69 3.00
N ARG A 284 16.11 12.91 3.44
CA ARG A 284 15.05 13.73 2.83
C ARG A 284 15.21 13.82 1.31
N GLY A 285 14.09 13.72 0.60
CA GLY A 285 14.05 13.62 -0.86
C GLY A 285 14.45 12.26 -1.43
N GLN A 286 14.75 11.26 -0.59
CA GLN A 286 14.97 9.87 -1.00
C GLN A 286 13.95 8.95 -0.35
N TYR A 287 13.64 7.85 -1.04
CA TYR A 287 12.43 7.08 -0.74
C TYR A 287 12.66 5.56 -0.68
N TYR A 288 11.96 4.94 0.24
CA TYR A 288 11.67 3.51 0.23
C TYR A 288 10.42 3.25 -0.63
N VAL A 289 10.39 2.10 -1.30
CA VAL A 289 9.19 1.65 -2.02
C VAL A 289 8.86 0.24 -1.63
N LYS A 290 7.58 0.03 -1.31
CA LYS A 290 6.99 -1.29 -1.09
C LYS A 290 6.07 -1.61 -2.26
N GLN A 291 5.78 -2.88 -2.45
CA GLN A 291 4.66 -3.36 -3.24
C GLN A 291 3.69 -4.04 -2.29
N ILE A 292 2.42 -3.63 -2.34
CA ILE A 292 1.33 -4.22 -1.57
C ILE A 292 0.39 -4.89 -2.57
N GLU A 293 0.38 -6.22 -2.55
CA GLU A 293 -0.52 -7.05 -3.36
C GLU A 293 -1.85 -7.19 -2.63
N LEU A 294 -2.91 -6.73 -3.30
CA LEU A 294 -4.31 -6.75 -2.85
C LEU A 294 -5.12 -7.83 -3.59
N ALA A 295 -4.45 -8.68 -4.38
CA ALA A 295 -5.07 -9.72 -5.18
C ALA A 295 -5.95 -10.63 -4.32
N GLY A 296 -7.17 -10.92 -4.81
CA GLY A 296 -8.08 -11.86 -4.15
C GLY A 296 -8.93 -11.29 -3.01
N ILE A 297 -8.71 -10.04 -2.58
CA ILE A 297 -9.66 -9.33 -1.68
C ILE A 297 -11.01 -9.20 -2.40
N ARG A 298 -12.09 -9.24 -1.63
CA ARG A 298 -13.47 -9.16 -2.12
C ARG A 298 -14.18 -7.89 -1.65
N PRO A 299 -13.89 -6.69 -2.21
CA PRO A 299 -14.59 -5.47 -1.85
C PRO A 299 -15.74 -5.16 -2.82
N LEU A 300 -16.95 -4.87 -2.31
CA LEU A 300 -17.97 -4.26 -3.17
C LEU A 300 -17.48 -2.88 -3.65
N VAL A 301 -17.09 -2.01 -2.72
CA VAL A 301 -16.35 -0.77 -2.98
C VAL A 301 -15.37 -0.62 -1.84
N PHE A 302 -14.18 -0.14 -2.11
CA PHE A 302 -13.26 0.25 -1.05
C PHE A 302 -12.41 1.42 -1.49
N TYR A 303 -11.77 2.06 -0.52
CA TYR A 303 -10.65 2.92 -0.78
C TYR A 303 -9.36 2.28 -0.28
N PHE A 304 -8.25 2.62 -0.92
CA PHE A 304 -6.91 2.26 -0.48
C PHE A 304 -6.12 3.50 -0.10
N VAL A 305 -5.56 3.48 1.11
CA VAL A 305 -4.65 4.49 1.65
C VAL A 305 -3.48 3.79 2.31
N SER A 306 -2.35 4.47 2.43
CA SER A 306 -1.24 4.03 3.26
C SER A 306 -0.64 5.17 4.06
N ASN A 307 -0.12 4.84 5.25
CA ASN A 307 0.34 5.82 6.23
C ASN A 307 1.32 5.25 7.27
N ALA A 308 1.90 6.13 8.08
CA ALA A 308 2.92 5.79 9.07
C ALA A 308 2.35 5.10 10.33
N ASN A 309 1.08 5.34 10.69
CA ASN A 309 0.57 5.01 12.03
C ASN A 309 -0.59 4.00 12.08
N GLY A 310 -1.17 3.61 10.96
CA GLY A 310 -2.30 2.69 10.88
C GLY A 310 -3.65 3.39 10.89
N SER A 311 -4.54 2.95 11.77
CA SER A 311 -5.98 3.22 11.67
C SER A 311 -6.40 4.61 12.14
N ARG A 312 -5.54 5.41 12.79
CA ARG A 312 -5.86 6.81 13.16
C ARG A 312 -4.63 7.71 13.10
N SER A 313 -4.83 8.98 12.74
CA SER A 313 -3.78 10.00 12.62
C SER A 313 -3.47 10.71 13.95
N SER A 314 -4.46 10.81 14.85
CA SER A 314 -4.33 11.56 16.10
C SER A 314 -3.82 10.72 17.28
N ALA A 315 -3.03 11.33 18.16
CA ALA A 315 -2.58 10.77 19.45
C ALA A 315 -3.73 10.44 20.44
N ALA A 316 -4.98 10.79 20.13
CA ALA A 316 -6.13 10.63 21.02
C ALA A 316 -6.53 9.16 21.32
N THR A 317 -5.99 8.18 20.60
CA THR A 317 -6.41 6.76 20.70
C THR A 317 -5.28 5.77 20.93
N GLY A 318 -4.14 6.29 21.37
CA GLY A 318 -2.96 5.49 21.69
C GLY A 318 -1.72 6.37 21.70
N THR A 319 -0.95 6.29 22.78
CA THR A 319 0.33 7.01 22.90
C THR A 319 1.46 6.24 22.22
N THR A 320 1.25 4.95 21.96
CA THR A 320 2.26 4.06 21.39
C THR A 320 1.97 3.72 19.92
N PHE A 321 3.02 3.33 19.19
CA PHE A 321 2.90 2.79 17.83
C PHE A 321 2.01 1.53 17.78
N ALA A 322 2.13 0.66 18.78
CA ALA A 322 1.37 -0.60 18.86
C ALA A 322 -0.14 -0.39 19.05
N GLU A 323 -0.56 0.67 19.72
CA GLU A 323 -1.98 1.01 19.88
C GLU A 323 -2.57 1.59 18.60
N ARG A 324 -1.85 2.49 17.94
CA ARG A 324 -2.30 3.19 16.72
C ARG A 324 -2.54 2.26 15.52
N ARG A 325 -1.84 1.12 15.46
CA ARG A 325 -2.00 0.11 14.38
C ARG A 325 -3.14 -0.89 14.58
N ARG A 326 -3.84 -0.88 15.72
CA ARG A 326 -4.92 -1.86 15.99
C ARG A 326 -6.15 -1.56 15.14
N SER A 327 -6.89 -2.62 14.78
CA SER A 327 -8.21 -2.48 14.17
C SER A 327 -9.14 -1.65 15.07
N GLN A 328 -9.92 -0.76 14.45
CA GLN A 328 -10.83 0.15 15.14
C GLN A 328 -12.25 -0.05 14.62
N ALA A 329 -13.22 0.38 15.42
CA ALA A 329 -14.60 0.50 14.96
C ALA A 329 -14.73 1.70 14.00
N GLY A 330 -15.39 1.47 12.87
CA GLY A 330 -15.71 2.50 11.88
C GLY A 330 -14.58 2.87 10.91
N ASN A 331 -14.90 3.79 10.00
CA ASN A 331 -14.00 4.28 8.98
C ASN A 331 -13.01 5.29 9.58
N THR A 332 -11.75 4.89 9.74
CA THR A 332 -10.73 5.71 10.43
C THR A 332 -9.43 5.86 9.64
N GLY A 333 -9.32 5.18 8.48
CA GLY A 333 -8.18 5.31 7.59
C GLY A 333 -8.01 6.73 7.07
N TYR A 334 -6.76 7.13 6.84
CA TYR A 334 -6.42 8.44 6.30
C TYR A 334 -5.26 8.30 5.30
N PRO A 335 -5.28 9.10 4.22
CA PRO A 335 -4.17 9.17 3.27
C PRO A 335 -2.97 9.90 3.89
N GLU A 336 -1.77 9.38 3.67
CA GLU A 336 -0.52 10.08 4.01
C GLU A 336 0.50 9.90 2.88
N TYR A 337 0.79 8.64 2.53
CA TYR A 337 1.78 8.34 1.50
C TYR A 337 1.16 8.26 0.10
N PRO A 338 1.84 8.78 -0.94
CA PRO A 338 1.49 8.53 -2.33
C PRO A 338 1.57 7.04 -2.65
N ASN A 339 0.55 6.51 -3.32
CA ASN A 339 0.47 5.13 -3.78
C ASN A 339 0.44 5.12 -5.30
N PHE A 340 1.39 4.45 -5.91
CA PHE A 340 1.55 4.36 -7.36
C PHE A 340 1.00 3.04 -7.89
N VAL A 341 0.66 3.01 -9.17
CA VAL A 341 0.24 1.79 -9.87
C VAL A 341 1.44 1.03 -10.44
N ASN A 342 2.59 1.71 -10.55
CA ASN A 342 3.88 1.20 -10.96
C ASN A 342 4.94 1.52 -9.90
N ASN A 343 6.11 0.89 -9.97
CA ASN A 343 7.27 1.34 -9.21
C ASN A 343 7.58 2.82 -9.56
N PRO A 344 7.59 3.77 -8.60
CA PRO A 344 7.79 5.18 -8.87
C PRO A 344 9.07 5.47 -9.66
N ASP A 345 9.02 6.45 -10.57
CA ASP A 345 10.16 6.83 -11.41
C ASP A 345 11.37 7.20 -10.51
N LYS A 346 12.47 6.47 -10.66
CA LYS A 346 13.65 6.63 -9.81
C LYS A 346 14.37 7.95 -10.04
N GLU A 347 14.24 8.57 -11.22
CA GLU A 347 14.84 9.88 -11.48
C GLU A 347 14.13 10.99 -10.72
N LEU A 348 12.82 10.87 -10.55
CA LEU A 348 11.99 11.86 -9.83
C LEU A 348 11.89 11.58 -8.33
N TRP A 349 11.90 10.30 -7.96
CA TRP A 349 11.82 9.83 -6.58
C TRP A 349 12.97 8.85 -6.31
N PRO A 350 14.19 9.35 -6.04
CA PRO A 350 15.37 8.52 -5.88
C PRO A 350 15.26 7.60 -4.66
N SER A 351 15.95 6.46 -4.71
CA SER A 351 15.91 5.47 -3.63
C SER A 351 16.74 5.92 -2.43
N ALA A 352 16.17 5.77 -1.23
CA ALA A 352 16.92 5.86 0.02
C ALA A 352 17.93 4.71 0.14
N PRO A 353 19.05 4.85 0.86
CA PRO A 353 20.01 3.77 1.05
C PRO A 353 19.39 2.58 1.81
N ALA A 354 19.96 1.39 1.59
CA ALA A 354 19.55 0.20 2.33
C ALA A 354 19.85 0.40 3.82
N PRO A 355 18.84 0.27 4.71
CA PRO A 355 19.07 0.49 6.12
C PRO A 355 20.00 -0.60 6.65
N ARG A 356 21.08 -0.20 7.32
CA ARG A 356 21.92 -1.12 8.07
C ARG A 356 21.21 -1.56 9.33
N PHE A 357 21.20 -2.86 9.59
CA PHE A 357 20.72 -3.44 10.83
C PHE A 357 21.73 -4.45 11.35
N VAL A 358 22.40 -4.12 12.45
CA VAL A 358 23.36 -4.99 13.13
C VAL A 358 22.87 -5.24 14.54
N THR A 359 22.94 -6.50 14.99
CA THR A 359 22.52 -6.90 16.34
C THR A 359 23.68 -7.51 17.12
N SER A 360 23.72 -7.21 18.42
CA SER A 360 24.59 -7.87 19.39
C SER A 360 23.83 -8.15 20.67
N GLN A 361 24.25 -9.16 21.42
CA GLN A 361 23.61 -9.55 22.67
C GLN A 361 24.65 -9.73 23.79
N ARG A 362 24.29 -9.32 25.00
CA ARG A 362 25.12 -9.46 26.19
C ARG A 362 24.27 -9.89 27.38
N GLY A 363 24.54 -11.09 27.89
CA GLY A 363 23.96 -11.56 29.15
C GLY A 363 24.60 -10.86 30.35
N PHE A 364 23.82 -10.59 31.39
CA PHE A 364 24.27 -10.06 32.67
C PHE A 364 23.31 -10.48 33.80
N CYS A 365 23.75 -10.46 35.05
CA CYS A 365 22.87 -10.69 36.21
C CYS A 365 22.56 -9.33 36.88
N GLU A 366 21.29 -9.08 37.20
CA GLU A 366 20.85 -7.90 37.95
C GLU A 366 19.64 -8.25 38.81
N GLY A 367 19.68 -7.95 40.10
CA GLY A 367 18.58 -8.24 41.04
C GLY A 367 18.27 -9.74 41.19
N GLY A 368 19.26 -10.62 41.03
CA GLY A 368 19.08 -12.08 41.11
C GLY A 368 18.47 -12.74 39.87
N LEU A 369 18.26 -11.97 38.79
CA LEU A 369 17.74 -12.47 37.52
C LEU A 369 18.82 -12.46 36.44
N GLY A 370 18.80 -13.47 35.57
CA GLY A 370 19.56 -13.47 34.31
C GLY A 370 18.86 -12.56 33.30
N LYS A 371 19.56 -11.53 32.83
CA LYS A 371 19.07 -10.55 31.87
C LYS A 371 19.91 -10.58 30.60
N VAL A 372 19.34 -10.13 29.49
CA VAL A 372 20.06 -9.97 28.23
C VAL A 372 19.81 -8.58 27.67
N ALA A 373 20.89 -7.85 27.42
CA ALA A 373 20.86 -6.61 26.65
C ALA A 373 21.05 -6.94 25.16
N PHE A 374 20.11 -6.51 24.33
CA PHE A 374 20.17 -6.56 22.88
C PHE A 374 20.46 -5.17 22.36
N THR A 375 21.60 -4.98 21.71
CA THR A 375 21.93 -3.73 21.03
C THR A 375 21.67 -3.89 19.55
N THR A 376 20.96 -2.91 18.98
CA THR A 376 20.68 -2.81 17.55
C THR A 376 21.19 -1.48 17.03
N VAL A 377 21.84 -1.49 15.88
CA VAL A 377 22.22 -0.26 15.17
C VAL A 377 21.26 -0.09 14.00
N SER A 378 20.55 1.04 13.95
CA SER A 378 19.64 1.40 12.87
C SER A 378 20.11 2.68 12.20
N ASP A 379 20.05 2.74 10.87
CA ASP A 379 20.27 3.99 10.13
C ASP A 379 19.00 4.85 10.07
N GLU A 380 17.84 4.29 10.44
CA GLU A 380 16.54 4.93 10.32
C GLU A 380 15.80 4.98 11.65
N THR A 381 14.89 5.95 11.76
CA THR A 381 13.87 5.92 12.81
C THR A 381 12.85 4.82 12.48
N GLY A 382 12.45 4.05 13.48
CA GLY A 382 11.53 2.94 13.26
C GLY A 382 11.18 2.20 14.53
N THR A 383 10.83 0.93 14.37
CA THR A 383 10.65 0.01 15.50
C THR A 383 11.51 -1.23 15.31
N VAL A 384 12.02 -1.75 16.41
CA VAL A 384 12.67 -3.06 16.44
C VAL A 384 11.82 -3.98 17.29
N ALA A 385 11.58 -5.17 16.76
CA ALA A 385 10.92 -6.27 17.46
C ALA A 385 11.91 -7.44 17.62
N ILE A 386 11.99 -7.97 18.84
CA ILE A 386 12.80 -9.14 19.17
C ILE A 386 11.85 -10.20 19.69
N LEU A 387 11.64 -11.25 18.90
CA LEU A 387 10.95 -12.45 19.36
C LEU A 387 11.97 -13.35 20.06
N ILE A 388 11.75 -13.55 21.36
CA ILE A 388 12.42 -14.53 22.19
C ILE A 388 11.50 -15.74 22.21
N ASP A 389 11.82 -16.67 21.30
CA ASP A 389 11.07 -17.89 21.03
C ASP A 389 11.64 -19.02 21.88
N LEU A 390 10.91 -19.36 22.95
CA LEU A 390 11.31 -20.30 23.99
C LEU A 390 11.05 -21.75 23.57
N ASN A 391 10.14 -21.98 22.62
CA ASN A 391 9.83 -23.31 22.10
C ASN A 391 10.46 -23.61 20.73
N SER A 392 11.16 -22.63 20.15
CA SER A 392 11.87 -22.68 18.86
C SER A 392 10.97 -22.92 17.63
N ASN A 393 9.67 -22.62 17.69
CA ASN A 393 8.73 -22.85 16.59
C ASN A 393 8.67 -21.70 15.55
N GLY A 394 9.29 -20.55 15.86
CA GLY A 394 9.37 -19.37 15.00
C GLY A 394 8.12 -18.47 14.98
N VAL A 395 7.15 -18.70 15.86
CA VAL A 395 5.87 -17.98 15.95
C VAL A 395 5.68 -17.53 17.39
N GLN A 396 5.27 -16.27 17.60
CA GLN A 396 4.96 -15.81 18.95
C GLN A 396 3.72 -16.53 19.51
N ASP A 397 3.92 -17.53 20.37
CA ASP A 397 2.86 -18.22 21.09
C ASP A 397 3.28 -18.71 22.49
N GLY A 398 2.31 -19.24 23.26
CA GLY A 398 2.55 -19.74 24.62
C GLY A 398 3.30 -18.74 25.51
N ASP A 399 4.49 -19.18 25.95
CA ASP A 399 5.38 -18.50 26.89
C ASP A 399 6.36 -17.52 26.22
N ASP A 400 6.36 -17.42 24.89
CA ASP A 400 7.28 -16.57 24.13
C ASP A 400 7.13 -15.08 24.44
N VAL A 401 8.26 -14.37 24.38
CA VAL A 401 8.32 -12.94 24.68
C VAL A 401 8.61 -12.15 23.41
N LEU A 402 7.82 -11.10 23.17
CA LEU A 402 8.09 -10.12 22.12
C LEU A 402 8.47 -8.79 22.77
N LEU A 403 9.71 -8.37 22.58
CA LEU A 403 10.14 -7.02 22.94
C LEU A 403 9.98 -6.12 21.72
N GLU A 404 9.24 -5.02 21.86
CA GLU A 404 9.11 -3.99 20.83
C GLU A 404 9.59 -2.65 21.39
N GLN A 405 10.47 -1.98 20.66
CA GLN A 405 10.94 -0.63 21.03
C GLN A 405 11.00 0.26 19.79
N ALA A 406 10.61 1.53 19.95
CA ALA A 406 10.95 2.56 18.98
C ALA A 406 12.46 2.82 18.99
N VAL A 407 13.05 2.88 17.80
CA VAL A 407 14.48 3.11 17.62
C VAL A 407 14.73 4.42 16.90
N VAL A 408 15.80 5.10 17.29
CA VAL A 408 16.35 6.27 16.60
C VAL A 408 17.62 5.88 15.83
N PRO A 409 18.11 6.71 14.90
CA PRO A 409 19.38 6.44 14.24
C PRO A 409 20.52 6.22 15.26
N GLY A 410 21.38 5.24 15.00
CA GLY A 410 22.45 4.82 15.89
C GLY A 410 22.11 3.59 16.73
N ALA A 411 22.83 3.42 17.85
CA ALA A 411 22.70 2.25 18.71
C ALA A 411 21.53 2.39 19.69
N ASN A 412 20.67 1.37 19.73
CA ASN A 412 19.51 1.27 20.62
C ASN A 412 19.61 -0.05 21.39
N THR A 413 19.33 -0.02 22.69
CA THR A 413 19.42 -1.22 23.55
C THR A 413 18.08 -1.57 24.18
N LEU A 414 17.63 -2.81 23.95
CA LEU A 414 16.48 -3.43 24.59
C LEU A 414 16.98 -4.42 25.64
N VAL A 415 16.34 -4.50 26.81
CA VAL A 415 16.71 -5.46 27.86
C VAL A 415 15.57 -6.45 28.09
N TRP A 416 15.88 -7.74 27.96
CA TRP A 416 15.03 -8.80 28.46
C TRP A 416 15.36 -9.12 29.92
N ASN A 417 14.34 -9.28 30.74
CA ASN A 417 14.46 -9.55 32.18
C ASN A 417 14.59 -11.05 32.53
N GLY A 418 14.62 -11.94 31.53
CA GLY A 418 14.70 -13.39 31.72
C GLY A 418 13.41 -14.06 32.19
N LEU A 419 12.28 -13.34 32.12
CA LEU A 419 10.96 -13.87 32.42
C LEU A 419 10.21 -14.23 31.13
N ASP A 420 9.39 -15.26 31.18
CA ASP A 420 8.45 -15.60 30.12
C ASP A 420 7.24 -14.64 30.08
N ARG A 421 6.32 -14.87 29.15
CA ARG A 421 5.11 -14.05 28.99
C ARG A 421 4.20 -14.06 30.23
N ALA A 422 4.23 -15.12 31.03
CA ALA A 422 3.47 -15.25 32.27
C ALA A 422 4.18 -14.62 33.48
N GLY A 423 5.39 -14.08 33.30
CA GLY A 423 6.20 -13.48 34.35
C GLY A 423 6.99 -14.51 35.17
N LYS A 424 7.08 -15.76 34.73
CA LYS A 424 7.85 -16.81 35.38
C LYS A 424 9.28 -16.83 34.84
N LEU A 425 10.23 -17.18 35.70
CA LEU A 425 11.63 -17.28 35.33
C LEU A 425 11.85 -18.37 34.27
N VAL A 426 12.54 -18.00 33.19
CA VAL A 426 12.99 -18.97 32.18
C VAL A 426 14.11 -19.84 32.74
N ALA A 427 13.94 -21.16 32.61
CA ALA A 427 14.86 -22.15 33.17
C ALA A 427 16.25 -22.07 32.52
N ALA A 428 17.29 -22.11 33.36
CA ALA A 428 18.68 -22.23 32.92
C ALA A 428 18.88 -23.41 31.95
N GLY A 429 19.72 -23.21 30.94
CA GLY A 429 20.05 -24.19 29.91
C GLY A 429 19.01 -24.33 28.81
N LEU A 430 17.83 -23.69 28.91
CA LEU A 430 16.81 -23.73 27.85
C LEU A 430 17.39 -23.16 26.55
N PRO A 431 17.37 -23.90 25.44
CA PRO A 431 17.70 -23.35 24.13
C PRO A 431 16.66 -22.31 23.74
N ILE A 432 17.11 -21.12 23.37
CA ILE A 432 16.23 -20.04 22.92
C ILE A 432 16.57 -19.64 21.50
N LYS A 433 15.55 -19.35 20.70
CA LYS A 433 15.71 -18.79 19.36
C LYS A 433 15.37 -17.30 19.41
N LEU A 434 16.25 -16.49 18.84
CA LEU A 434 16.06 -15.05 18.75
C LEU A 434 15.77 -14.67 17.30
N SER A 435 14.67 -13.96 17.09
CA SER A 435 14.34 -13.38 15.79
C SER A 435 14.25 -11.87 15.90
N PHE A 436 15.13 -11.17 15.18
CA PHE A 436 15.16 -9.72 15.15
C PHE A 436 14.47 -9.20 13.88
N THR A 437 13.56 -8.25 14.04
CA THR A 437 12.89 -7.55 12.95
C THR A 437 13.07 -6.05 13.15
N SER A 438 13.60 -5.36 12.14
CA SER A 438 13.65 -3.90 12.09
C SER A 438 12.63 -3.38 11.08
N GLN A 439 11.88 -2.38 11.49
CA GLN A 439 10.87 -1.68 10.70
C GLN A 439 11.24 -0.20 10.64
N GLY A 440 12.22 0.14 9.81
CA GLY A 440 12.48 1.53 9.43
C GLY A 440 11.44 2.02 8.43
N ALA A 441 11.01 3.27 8.59
CA ALA A 441 10.00 3.93 7.74
C ALA A 441 8.71 3.08 7.61
N PRO A 442 7.89 3.00 8.69
CA PRO A 442 6.75 2.10 8.76
C PRO A 442 5.69 2.45 7.70
N VAL A 443 5.10 1.40 7.12
CA VAL A 443 3.93 1.50 6.26
C VAL A 443 2.80 0.67 6.84
N ASN A 444 1.63 1.28 6.93
CA ASN A 444 0.39 0.64 7.30
C ASN A 444 -0.63 0.95 6.21
N PHE A 445 -1.58 0.05 6.01
CA PHE A 445 -2.63 0.14 4.99
C PHE A 445 -3.95 -0.25 5.65
N PRO A 446 -4.60 0.69 6.37
CA PRO A 446 -5.93 0.44 6.93
C PRO A 446 -6.88 -0.01 5.83
N VAL A 447 -7.58 -1.10 6.09
CA VAL A 447 -8.59 -1.64 5.18
C VAL A 447 -9.95 -1.52 5.87
N TYR A 448 -10.91 -0.91 5.17
CA TYR A 448 -12.26 -0.67 5.68
C TYR A 448 -13.28 -1.21 4.67
N ASP A 449 -14.33 -1.84 5.19
CA ASP A 449 -15.49 -2.31 4.42
C ASP A 449 -15.13 -3.21 3.23
N VAL A 450 -14.15 -4.10 3.43
CA VAL A 450 -13.88 -5.17 2.47
C VAL A 450 -14.59 -6.44 2.94
N GLU A 451 -15.49 -6.94 2.10
CA GLU A 451 -16.44 -8.01 2.43
C GLU A 451 -15.75 -9.35 2.69
N GLY A 452 -14.52 -9.53 2.18
CA GLY A 452 -13.69 -10.64 2.56
C GLY A 452 -12.23 -10.53 2.14
N ASN A 453 -11.34 -11.09 2.95
CA ASN A 453 -9.91 -11.20 2.65
C ASN A 453 -9.36 -12.57 3.09
N SER A 454 -9.88 -13.64 2.50
CA SER A 454 -9.51 -15.01 2.88
C SER A 454 -8.05 -15.37 2.58
N SER A 455 -7.43 -14.66 1.64
CA SER A 455 -6.07 -14.92 1.16
C SER A 455 -5.00 -14.09 1.87
N GLY A 456 -5.41 -13.10 2.68
CA GLY A 456 -4.49 -12.14 3.31
C GLY A 456 -3.90 -11.14 2.31
N LEU A 457 -2.87 -10.43 2.75
CA LEU A 457 -2.16 -9.43 1.95
C LEU A 457 -0.69 -9.85 1.81
N ARG A 458 -0.07 -9.53 0.68
CA ARG A 458 1.37 -9.77 0.49
C ARG A 458 2.10 -8.45 0.33
N VAL A 459 3.23 -8.31 1.02
CA VAL A 459 4.04 -7.09 0.98
C VAL A 459 5.46 -7.46 0.62
N GLN A 460 6.04 -6.69 -0.30
CA GLN A 460 7.43 -6.84 -0.74
C GLN A 460 8.16 -5.50 -0.69
N ASN A 461 9.45 -5.51 -0.34
CA ASN A 461 10.30 -4.35 -0.55
C ASN A 461 10.72 -4.30 -2.02
N ILE A 462 10.60 -3.14 -2.67
CA ILE A 462 11.03 -2.94 -4.06
C ILE A 462 12.31 -2.09 -4.12
N ARG A 463 12.38 -1.02 -3.31
CA ARG A 463 13.56 -0.15 -3.22
C ARG A 463 13.95 0.04 -1.75
N PRO A 464 15.27 0.08 -1.43
CA PRO A 464 16.43 0.10 -2.32
C PRO A 464 16.88 -1.24 -2.91
N SER A 465 16.38 -2.34 -2.39
CA SER A 465 16.64 -3.68 -2.92
C SER A 465 15.36 -4.48 -2.87
N VAL A 466 15.15 -5.33 -3.88
CA VAL A 466 14.02 -6.24 -3.90
C VAL A 466 14.16 -7.24 -2.75
N GLY A 467 13.32 -7.09 -1.73
CA GLY A 467 13.29 -7.99 -0.57
C GLY A 467 12.46 -9.24 -0.85
N ALA A 468 12.60 -10.25 0.01
CA ALA A 468 11.71 -11.41 -0.02
C ALA A 468 10.25 -10.99 0.26
N ILE A 469 9.30 -11.63 -0.42
CA ILE A 469 7.86 -11.40 -0.22
C ILE A 469 7.46 -11.90 1.17
N ARG A 470 6.79 -11.06 1.96
CA ARG A 470 6.22 -11.43 3.27
C ARG A 470 4.70 -11.44 3.16
N THR A 471 4.09 -12.59 3.44
CA THR A 471 2.63 -12.71 3.56
C THR A 471 2.21 -12.23 4.95
N THR A 472 1.30 -11.27 5.01
CA THR A 472 0.69 -10.78 6.24
C THR A 472 -0.81 -11.10 6.21
N THR A 473 -1.27 -11.94 7.13
CA THR A 473 -2.70 -12.16 7.31
C THR A 473 -3.31 -10.98 8.05
N ALA A 474 -4.01 -10.10 7.35
CA ALA A 474 -4.83 -9.06 7.98
C ALA A 474 -6.12 -9.72 8.51
N PHE A 475 -6.26 -9.86 9.83
CA PHE A 475 -7.49 -10.35 10.44
C PHE A 475 -8.58 -9.26 10.35
N ILE A 476 -9.57 -9.49 9.49
CA ILE A 476 -10.81 -8.70 9.46
C ILE A 476 -11.76 -9.33 10.46
N GLY A 477 -11.97 -8.65 11.59
CA GLY A 477 -12.90 -9.09 12.61
C GLY A 477 -14.33 -8.75 12.22
N THR A 478 -15.04 -9.68 11.58
CA THR A 478 -16.49 -9.76 11.71
C THR A 478 -16.82 -10.97 12.56
N THR A 479 -17.56 -10.76 13.65
CA THR A 479 -17.96 -11.80 14.59
C THR A 479 -18.76 -12.92 13.90
N ARG A 480 -18.12 -14.05 13.60
CA ARG A 480 -18.62 -15.43 13.80
C ARG A 480 -17.70 -16.47 13.13
N GLY A 481 -17.26 -17.46 13.93
CA GLY A 481 -16.91 -18.80 13.44
C GLY A 481 -15.50 -19.01 12.89
N LEU A 482 -14.62 -19.55 13.74
CA LEU A 482 -13.26 -20.02 13.44
C LEU A 482 -13.19 -21.17 12.42
N ARG A 483 -12.16 -21.14 11.55
CA ARG A 483 -11.23 -22.27 11.28
C ARG A 483 -9.98 -21.75 10.54
N ARG A 484 -8.79 -22.02 11.11
CA ARG A 484 -7.46 -21.69 10.55
C ARG A 484 -7.03 -22.71 9.50
N PRO A 485 -6.29 -22.34 8.44
CA PRO A 485 -5.39 -23.26 7.77
C PRO A 485 -3.92 -22.99 8.12
N ASN A 486 -3.24 -24.06 8.53
CA ASN A 486 -1.79 -24.20 8.65
C ASN A 486 -1.08 -23.95 7.31
N ARG A 487 0.08 -23.27 7.33
CA ARG A 487 1.32 -23.69 6.65
C ARG A 487 2.49 -22.76 7.04
N SER A 488 3.53 -23.37 7.60
CA SER A 488 4.85 -22.80 7.91
C SER A 488 5.72 -22.72 6.65
N PHE A 489 6.82 -21.94 6.68
CA PHE A 489 8.16 -22.42 6.30
C PHE A 489 9.28 -21.39 6.62
N SER A 490 10.50 -21.94 6.66
CA SER A 490 11.67 -21.61 7.48
C SER A 490 12.59 -20.47 7.00
N PRO A 491 13.21 -19.67 7.90
CA PRO A 491 14.41 -18.89 7.61
C PRO A 491 15.71 -19.64 7.96
N LYS A 492 16.80 -19.29 7.26
CA LYS A 492 18.18 -19.80 7.44
C LYS A 492 18.62 -19.84 8.93
N PRO A 493 19.51 -20.78 9.31
CA PRO A 493 19.86 -21.02 10.71
C PRO A 493 20.59 -19.82 11.31
N ALA A 494 20.02 -19.28 12.38
CA ALA A 494 20.70 -18.42 13.35
C ALA A 494 21.34 -19.30 14.44
N PRO A 495 22.41 -18.85 15.11
CA PRO A 495 23.09 -19.64 16.13
C PRO A 495 22.15 -19.98 17.29
N LEU A 496 22.06 -21.27 17.66
CA LEU A 496 21.46 -21.69 18.92
C LEU A 496 22.30 -21.13 20.08
N LEU A 497 21.66 -20.43 21.02
CA LEU A 497 22.26 -20.11 22.32
C LEU A 497 21.57 -20.92 23.42
N THR A 498 22.36 -21.37 24.38
CA THR A 498 21.91 -21.97 25.64
C THR A 498 21.78 -20.87 26.70
N TRP A 499 20.69 -20.89 27.47
CA TRP A 499 20.45 -19.91 28.54
C TRP A 499 21.44 -20.11 29.70
N PRO A 500 22.23 -19.10 30.12
CA PRO A 500 23.16 -19.29 31.23
C PRO A 500 22.42 -19.28 32.57
N ALA A 501 22.72 -20.25 33.44
CA ALA A 501 22.42 -20.13 34.87
C ALA A 501 23.32 -19.02 35.45
N CYS A 502 22.78 -18.17 36.32
CA CYS A 502 23.65 -17.41 37.21
C CYS A 502 24.37 -18.46 38.08
N ALA A 503 25.67 -18.62 37.87
CA ALA A 503 26.57 -19.73 38.24
C ALA A 503 26.66 -20.91 37.25
N LEU A 504 27.38 -20.74 36.13
CA LEU A 504 28.45 -21.67 35.71
C LEU A 504 29.34 -21.05 34.62
N MET A 505 30.65 -21.14 34.85
CA MET A 505 31.75 -20.65 34.01
C MET A 505 32.00 -21.62 32.84
N VAL A 506 32.08 -21.12 31.61
CA VAL A 506 32.73 -21.83 30.48
C VAL A 506 33.71 -20.87 29.81
N LEU A 507 34.98 -21.26 29.81
CA LEU A 507 36.17 -20.54 29.36
C LEU A 507 36.32 -20.52 27.83
N PHE A 508 36.88 -19.43 27.27
CA PHE A 508 38.03 -19.35 26.33
C PHE A 508 38.39 -17.85 26.06
N PRO A 509 39.60 -17.49 25.58
CA PRO A 509 40.60 -16.83 26.44
C PRO A 509 40.84 -15.31 26.27
N ALA A 510 41.47 -14.77 27.34
CA ALA A 510 42.35 -13.59 27.47
C ALA A 510 41.77 -12.16 27.37
N GLN A 511 41.47 -11.54 28.53
CA GLN A 511 42.07 -10.28 29.05
C GLN A 511 41.56 -9.96 30.49
N PRO A 512 42.20 -9.03 31.25
CA PRO A 512 42.72 -9.22 32.62
C PRO A 512 41.66 -9.23 33.76
N PRO A 513 42.04 -9.66 34.99
CA PRO A 513 41.09 -10.12 36.00
C PRO A 513 40.36 -8.96 36.69
N ILE A 514 39.03 -9.07 36.78
CA ILE A 514 38.20 -8.25 37.67
C ILE A 514 37.97 -9.05 38.96
N ARG A 515 38.17 -8.38 40.10
CA ARG A 515 38.15 -8.90 41.47
C ARG A 515 36.84 -9.63 41.80
N GLU A 516 36.99 -10.74 42.52
CA GLU A 516 35.91 -11.52 43.13
C GLU A 516 35.09 -10.69 44.14
N CYS A 517 33.77 -10.80 44.06
CA CYS A 517 32.85 -10.34 45.10
C CYS A 517 32.68 -11.44 46.14
N THR A 518 33.28 -11.28 47.32
CA THR A 518 32.93 -12.05 48.51
C THR A 518 31.72 -11.41 49.19
N ALA A 519 30.69 -12.21 49.45
CA ALA A 519 29.54 -11.81 50.25
C ALA A 519 29.95 -11.70 51.72
N GLY A 520 30.20 -10.48 52.20
CA GLY A 520 30.37 -10.19 53.62
C GLY A 520 29.01 -10.16 54.31
N ALA A 521 28.72 -11.19 55.12
CA ALA A 521 27.64 -11.16 56.09
C ALA A 521 28.06 -10.26 57.27
N THR A 522 27.46 -9.07 57.39
CA THR A 522 27.59 -8.23 58.58
C THR A 522 26.42 -8.49 59.53
N THR A 523 26.70 -9.19 60.61
CA THR A 523 25.92 -9.18 61.85
C THR A 523 26.12 -7.83 62.55
N ALA A 524 25.02 -7.12 62.81
CA ALA A 524 25.04 -5.86 63.54
C ALA A 524 25.06 -6.13 65.06
N THR A 525 26.20 -5.89 65.70
CA THR A 525 26.32 -5.77 67.16
C THR A 525 26.24 -4.30 67.57
N LYS A 526 25.38 -4.06 68.57
CA LYS A 526 25.06 -2.80 69.25
C LYS A 526 26.27 -2.27 70.04
N PRO A 527 26.61 -0.98 70.03
CA PRO A 527 27.56 -0.44 71.01
C PRO A 527 26.83 0.16 72.21
N ALA A 528 27.35 -0.18 73.39
CA ALA A 528 27.01 0.40 74.67
C ALA A 528 27.70 1.76 74.85
N THR A 529 27.00 2.60 75.62
CA THR A 529 27.35 3.91 76.16
C THR A 529 28.62 3.89 77.02
N THR A 530 29.51 4.88 76.89
CA THR A 530 30.12 5.61 78.04
C THR A 530 30.92 6.86 77.62
N THR A 531 30.55 7.99 78.26
CA THR A 531 31.36 9.16 78.70
C THR A 531 32.29 9.88 77.72
N ARG A 532 31.94 11.14 77.36
CA ARG A 532 32.15 12.33 78.20
C ARG A 532 31.15 13.42 77.83
#